data_AF-A0A2G6IBI7-F1
#
_entry.id   AF-A0A2G6IBI7-F1
#
_cell.length_a   1.000
_cell.length_b   1.000
_cell.length_c   1.000
_cell.angle_alpha   90.00
_cell.angle_beta   90.00
_cell.angle_gamma   90.00
#
_symmetry.space_group_name_H-M   'P 1'
#
loop_
_entity.id
_entity.type
_entity.pdbx_description
1 polymer ?
#
loop_
_entity_poly.entity_id
_entity_poly.type
_entity_poly.pdbx_seq_one_letter_code
_entity_poly.pdbx_strand_id
1 'polypeptide(L)'
;MRAVVQRVSQAAVHVDGKLIGEVGAGMMILVCAMQGDTQANADTLAAKISKLRIFKDAAGKMNRSILDTGGQVLVVSQFTLSADTSRGNRPGFSTAAAPDEGERL
;
A
#
# COMPACT_ATOMS: atom_id res chain seq x y z
N MET A 1 8.31 -6.25 -4.82
CA MET A 1 7.25 -5.25 -4.60
C MET A 1 7.28 -4.85 -3.14
N ARG A 2 7.04 -3.58 -2.83
CA ARG A 2 7.01 -3.08 -1.45
C ARG A 2 5.67 -2.42 -1.18
N ALA A 3 5.22 -2.52 0.07
CA ALA A 3 4.07 -1.78 0.54
C ALA A 3 4.25 -1.31 1.98
N VAL A 4 3.69 -0.14 2.28
CA VAL A 4 3.48 0.36 3.65
C VAL A 4 1.98 0.36 3.89
N VAL A 5 1.54 -0.43 4.86
CA VAL A 5 0.12 -0.59 5.22
C VAL A 5 -0.17 0.19 6.48
N GLN A 6 -1.19 1.06 6.42
CA GLN A 6 -1.66 1.84 7.56
C GLN A 6 -3.11 1.49 7.83
N ARG A 7 -3.42 1.09 9.06
CA ARG A 7 -4.83 1.01 9.50
C ARG A 7 -5.33 2.43 9.77
N VAL A 8 -6.44 2.79 9.14
CA VAL A 8 -7.01 4.14 9.20
C VAL A 8 -8.45 4.12 9.69
N SER A 9 -8.88 5.20 10.35
CA SER A 9 -10.30 5.47 10.58
C SER A 9 -10.97 6.12 9.36
N GLN A 10 -10.17 6.84 8.55
CA GLN A 10 -10.53 7.40 7.26
C GLN A 10 -9.26 7.78 6.48
N ALA A 11 -9.30 7.79 5.15
CA ALA A 11 -8.24 8.32 4.29
C ALA A 11 -8.81 8.81 2.95
N ALA A 12 -8.16 9.78 2.31
CA ALA A 12 -8.56 10.31 1.02
C ALA A 12 -7.37 10.79 0.19
N VAL A 13 -7.51 10.74 -1.13
CA VAL A 13 -6.57 11.32 -2.11
C VAL A 13 -7.26 12.44 -2.86
N HIS A 14 -6.61 13.60 -2.89
CA HIS A 14 -7.01 14.74 -3.71
C HIS A 14 -5.91 15.07 -4.72
N VAL A 15 -6.31 15.38 -5.95
CA VAL A 15 -5.41 15.91 -7.00
C VAL A 15 -5.99 17.26 -7.44
N ASP A 16 -5.17 18.30 -7.40
CA ASP A 16 -5.60 19.69 -7.65
C ASP A 16 -6.84 20.11 -6.85
N GLY A 17 -6.90 19.66 -5.59
CA GLY A 17 -8.02 19.91 -4.68
C GLY A 17 -9.28 19.08 -4.94
N LYS A 18 -9.32 18.27 -6.00
CA LYS A 18 -10.45 17.38 -6.32
C LYS A 18 -10.27 16.01 -5.68
N LEU A 19 -11.29 15.53 -4.98
CA LEU A 19 -11.34 14.18 -4.44
C LEU A 19 -11.39 13.15 -5.59
N ILE A 20 -10.45 12.20 -5.58
CA ILE A 20 -10.39 11.11 -6.56
C ILE A 20 -10.52 9.71 -5.93
N GLY A 21 -10.46 9.62 -4.61
CA GLY A 21 -10.69 8.38 -3.87
C GLY A 21 -10.67 8.61 -2.37
N GLU A 22 -11.56 7.92 -1.66
CA GLU A 22 -11.63 7.94 -0.20
C GLU A 22 -12.11 6.62 0.36
N VAL A 23 -11.79 6.40 1.64
CA VAL A 23 -12.25 5.27 2.43
C VAL A 23 -12.57 5.72 3.85
N GLY A 24 -13.54 5.06 4.47
CA GLY A 24 -13.77 5.10 5.91
C GLY A 24 -12.81 4.19 6.67
N ALA A 25 -13.32 3.52 7.70
CA ALA A 25 -12.51 2.60 8.50
C ALA A 25 -11.97 1.45 7.64
N GLY A 26 -10.64 1.27 7.66
CA GLY A 26 -10.02 0.34 6.73
C GLY A 26 -8.50 0.46 6.67
N MET A 27 -7.95 0.31 5.46
CA MET A 27 -6.51 0.46 5.20
C MET A 27 -6.24 1.55 4.17
N MET A 28 -5.18 2.32 4.40
CA MET A 28 -4.47 3.03 3.35
C MET A 28 -3.14 2.34 3.08
N ILE A 29 -2.86 2.06 1.82
CA ILE A 29 -1.69 1.30 1.37
C ILE A 29 -0.90 2.14 0.39
N LEU A 30 0.35 2.43 0.73
CA LEU A 30 1.34 2.94 -0.22
C LEU A 30 2.03 1.75 -0.87
N VAL A 31 2.05 1.65 -2.19
CA VAL A 31 2.61 0.51 -2.93
C VAL A 31 3.67 0.95 -3.94
N CYS A 32 4.71 0.13 -4.11
CA CYS A 32 5.76 0.35 -5.08
C CYS A 32 6.14 -0.96 -5.77
N ALA A 33 5.97 -1.00 -7.09
CA ALA A 33 6.60 -1.98 -7.94
C ALA A 33 8.12 -1.72 -7.99
N MET A 34 8.89 -2.81 -7.92
CA MET A 34 10.35 -2.82 -7.96
C MET A 34 10.81 -3.46 -9.28
N GLN A 35 12.05 -3.22 -9.67
CA GLN A 35 12.62 -3.90 -10.83
C GLN A 35 12.54 -5.42 -10.67
N GLY A 36 12.08 -6.09 -11.73
CA GLY A 36 11.94 -7.55 -11.75
C GLY A 36 10.69 -8.08 -11.04
N ASP A 37 9.83 -7.22 -10.50
CA ASP A 37 8.51 -7.67 -10.04
C ASP A 37 7.66 -8.18 -11.19
N THR A 38 6.82 -9.15 -10.87
CA THR A 38 5.89 -9.80 -11.78
C THR A 38 4.47 -9.73 -11.22
N GLN A 39 3.47 -10.10 -12.04
CA GLN A 39 2.09 -10.22 -11.58
C GLN A 39 1.97 -11.14 -10.35
N ALA A 40 2.74 -12.22 -10.30
CA ALA A 40 2.73 -13.14 -9.16
C ALA A 40 3.20 -12.47 -7.85
N ASN A 41 4.12 -11.49 -7.93
CA ASN A 41 4.53 -10.70 -6.77
C ASN A 41 3.40 -9.78 -6.28
N ALA A 42 2.67 -9.15 -7.21
CA ALA A 42 1.51 -8.32 -6.91
C ALA A 42 0.40 -9.16 -6.24
N ASP A 43 0.03 -10.29 -6.83
CA ASP A 43 -1.00 -11.19 -6.33
C ASP A 43 -0.64 -11.72 -4.92
N THR A 44 0.62 -12.11 -4.72
CA THR A 44 1.12 -12.58 -3.42
C THR A 44 1.03 -11.47 -2.36
N LEU A 45 1.42 -10.24 -2.71
CA LEU A 45 1.37 -9.11 -1.79
C LEU A 45 -0.07 -8.74 -1.43
N ALA A 46 -0.97 -8.67 -2.41
CA ALA A 46 -2.40 -8.40 -2.21
C ALA A 46 -3.06 -9.49 -1.34
N ALA A 47 -2.77 -10.76 -1.60
CA ALA A 47 -3.27 -11.88 -0.81
C ALA A 47 -2.73 -11.84 0.64
N LYS A 48 -1.46 -11.44 0.84
CA LYS A 48 -0.88 -11.28 2.16
C LYS A 48 -1.53 -10.12 2.92
N ILE A 49 -1.66 -8.95 2.30
CA ILE A 49 -2.21 -7.75 2.94
C ILE A 49 -3.69 -7.94 3.31
N SER A 50 -4.50 -8.50 2.41
CA SER A 50 -5.93 -8.74 2.68
C SER A 50 -6.17 -9.67 3.87
N LYS A 51 -5.19 -10.52 4.22
CA LYS A 51 -5.25 -11.47 5.34
C LYS A 51 -4.55 -10.97 6.62
N LEU A 52 -3.91 -9.79 6.60
CA LEU A 52 -3.25 -9.23 7.79
C LEU A 52 -4.26 -9.01 8.92
N ARG A 53 -4.03 -9.64 10.06
CA ARG A 53 -4.91 -9.56 11.25
C ARG A 53 -4.61 -8.33 12.08
N ILE A 54 -4.84 -7.13 11.52
CA ILE A 54 -4.49 -5.85 12.14
C ILE A 54 -5.72 -5.02 12.58
N PHE A 55 -6.91 -5.62 12.63
CA PHE A 55 -8.11 -5.00 13.18
C PHE A 55 -8.53 -5.62 14.50
N LYS A 56 -9.18 -4.83 15.35
CA LYS A 56 -9.66 -5.28 16.65
C LYS A 56 -10.87 -6.21 16.51
N ASP A 57 -10.93 -7.25 17.32
CA ASP A 57 -12.13 -8.04 17.55
C ASP A 57 -12.98 -7.43 18.70
N ALA A 58 -14.04 -8.13 19.09
CA ALA A 58 -14.93 -7.73 20.18
C ALA A 58 -14.23 -7.63 21.55
N ALA A 59 -13.10 -8.32 21.75
CA ALA A 59 -12.28 -8.24 22.96
C ALA A 59 -11.18 -7.16 22.85
N GLY A 60 -11.16 -6.38 21.77
CA GLY A 60 -10.18 -5.33 21.52
C GLY A 60 -8.80 -5.84 21.07
N LYS A 61 -8.67 -7.14 20.76
CA LYS A 61 -7.41 -7.77 20.33
C LYS A 61 -7.27 -7.75 18.81
N MET A 62 -6.04 -7.64 18.31
CA MET A 62 -5.71 -7.53 16.89
C MET A 62 -5.83 -8.90 16.20
N ASN A 63 -7.05 -9.27 15.85
CA ASN A 63 -7.39 -10.62 15.38
C ASN A 63 -8.19 -10.64 14.08
N ARG A 64 -8.62 -9.49 13.57
CA ARG A 64 -9.46 -9.41 12.36
C ARG A 64 -8.64 -8.90 11.19
N SER A 65 -8.85 -9.50 10.03
CA SER A 65 -8.36 -9.00 8.75
C SER A 65 -9.34 -7.97 8.14
N ILE A 66 -8.94 -7.28 7.08
CA ILE A 66 -9.84 -6.35 6.39
C ILE A 66 -11.06 -7.09 5.81
N LEU A 67 -10.87 -8.34 5.38
CA LEU A 67 -11.94 -9.21 4.89
C LEU A 67 -12.94 -9.53 6.00
N ASP A 68 -12.45 -9.78 7.22
CA ASP A 68 -13.33 -10.07 8.37
C ASP A 68 -14.13 -8.85 8.82
N THR A 69 -13.61 -7.63 8.63
CA THR A 69 -14.29 -6.40 9.05
C THR A 69 -15.18 -5.79 7.99
N GLY A 70 -15.11 -6.25 6.74
CA GLY A 70 -15.77 -5.60 5.60
C GLY A 70 -15.28 -4.16 5.37
N GLY A 71 -14.05 -3.85 5.82
CA GLY A 71 -13.50 -2.51 5.74
C GLY A 71 -13.05 -2.17 4.31
N GLN A 72 -12.81 -0.88 4.07
CA GLN A 72 -12.41 -0.38 2.76
C GLN A 72 -10.88 -0.27 2.62
N VAL A 73 -10.38 -0.23 1.39
CA VAL A 73 -8.95 -0.13 1.10
C VAL A 73 -8.69 0.96 0.08
N LEU A 74 -7.79 1.89 0.42
CA LEU A 74 -7.28 2.93 -0.47
C LEU A 74 -5.84 2.60 -0.83
N VAL A 75 -5.57 2.36 -2.11
CA VAL A 75 -4.22 2.04 -2.62
C VAL A 75 -3.66 3.23 -3.38
N VAL A 76 -2.44 3.63 -3.06
CA VAL A 76 -1.76 4.79 -3.66
C VAL A 76 -0.38 4.36 -4.14
N SER A 77 -0.08 4.63 -5.41
CA SER A 77 1.25 4.41 -5.97
C SER A 77 2.27 5.33 -5.30
N GLN A 78 3.39 4.76 -4.83
CA GLN A 78 4.41 5.45 -4.05
C GLN A 78 5.82 4.93 -4.40
N PHE A 79 6.37 5.37 -5.53
CA PHE A 79 7.69 4.91 -6.01
C PHE A 79 8.83 5.14 -5.01
N THR A 80 8.69 6.12 -4.10
CA THR A 80 9.72 6.44 -3.12
C THR A 80 9.99 5.34 -2.10
N LEU A 81 9.13 4.33 -1.99
CA LEU A 81 9.43 3.14 -1.16
C LEU A 81 10.61 2.32 -1.69
N SER A 82 11.03 2.54 -2.94
CA SER A 82 12.24 1.97 -3.54
C SER A 82 13.54 2.68 -3.12
N ALA A 83 13.43 3.82 -2.41
CA ALA A 83 14.57 4.67 -2.11
C ALA A 83 15.73 3.90 -1.46
N ASP A 84 16.92 4.07 -2.02
CA ASP A 84 18.19 3.88 -1.33
C ASP A 84 18.60 5.22 -0.69
N THR A 85 18.62 5.23 0.63
CA THR A 85 19.01 6.39 1.45
C THR A 85 20.30 6.13 2.22
N SER A 86 21.10 5.14 1.80
CA SER A 86 22.33 4.75 2.51
C SER A 86 23.48 5.76 2.36
N ARG A 87 23.43 6.65 1.37
CA ARG A 87 24.51 7.62 1.07
C ARG A 87 23.96 9.01 0.78
N GLY A 88 24.55 10.02 1.44
CA GLY A 88 24.21 11.43 1.25
C GLY A 88 22.74 11.74 1.57
N ASN A 89 22.27 12.90 1.09
CA ASN A 89 20.92 13.40 1.38
C ASN A 89 19.96 13.31 0.18
N ARG A 90 20.43 12.83 -0.98
CA ARG A 90 19.60 12.63 -2.18
C ARG A 90 19.32 11.15 -2.35
N PRO A 91 18.07 10.69 -2.15
CA PRO A 91 17.72 9.29 -2.34
C PRO A 91 17.95 8.83 -3.79
N GLY A 92 18.43 7.59 -3.95
CA GLY A 92 18.48 6.90 -5.23
C GLY A 92 17.25 6.03 -5.42
N PHE A 93 16.68 5.98 -6.63
CA PHE A 93 15.47 5.19 -6.93
C PHE A 93 15.72 4.14 -8.02
N SER A 94 16.97 3.75 -8.23
CA SER A 94 17.37 2.82 -9.29
C SER A 94 16.79 1.42 -9.15
N THR A 95 16.11 1.09 -8.05
CA THR A 95 15.47 -0.20 -7.82
C THR A 95 13.95 -0.18 -8.02
N ALA A 96 13.33 0.98 -8.26
CA ALA A 96 11.93 1.05 -8.69
C ALA A 96 11.75 0.46 -10.09
N ALA A 97 10.59 -0.15 -10.33
CA ALA A 97 10.17 -0.45 -11.69
C ALA A 97 10.10 0.84 -12.54
N ALA A 98 10.28 0.70 -13.86
CA ALA A 98 10.02 1.80 -14.78
C ALA A 98 8.55 2.24 -14.70
N PRO A 99 8.20 3.50 -15.02
CA PRO A 99 6.83 4.03 -14.86
C PRO A 99 5.74 3.13 -15.47
N ASP A 100 5.88 2.75 -16.74
CA ASP A 100 4.88 1.92 -17.45
C ASP A 100 4.72 0.53 -16.80
N GLU A 101 5.82 -0.06 -16.34
CA GLU A 101 5.79 -1.36 -15.66
C GLU A 101 5.20 -1.24 -14.25
N GLY A 102 5.46 -0.14 -13.55
CA GLY A 102 4.87 0.15 -12.25
C GLY A 102 3.39 0.54 -12.31
N GLU A 103 2.91 1.08 -13.44
CA GLU A 103 1.47 1.30 -13.68
C GLU A 103 0.75 -0.01 -14.04
N ARG A 104 1.42 -0.91 -14.75
CA ARG A 104 0.88 -2.22 -15.15
C ARG A 104 0.68 -3.17 -13.96
N LEU A 105 1.55 -3.10 -12.94
CA LEU A 105 1.63 -4.01 -11.77
C LEU A 105 0.82 -3.50 -10.57
#